data_AF-A0A1T4Y1I0-F1
#
_entry.id   AF-A0A1T4Y1I0-F1
#
_cell.length_a   1.000
_cell.length_b   1.000
_cell.length_c   1.000
_cell.angle_alpha   90.00
_cell.angle_beta   90.00
_cell.angle_gamma   90.00
#
_symmetry.space_group_name_H-M   'P 1'
#
loop_
_entity.id
_entity.type
_entity.pdbx_description
1 polymer ?
#
loop_
_entity_poly.entity_id
_entity_poly.type
_entity_poly.pdbx_seq_one_letter_code
_entity_poly.pdbx_strand_id
1 'polypeptide(L)'
;MDEKIPLQRTTLNTTTAIYVAFLVPMGIAIVAFLEVRRRSRVGKLPAGRQPLLVSQQDLPPDDLDELLANISMSAAEYDGWFKDRQTVEGALEGFAETVGVWVTEGLAGSQNVVDAATECIAQGLETPSLLMLASLYRGESWWTVRPLVEGSLAELGLPVLESPTYWQMRAVKLMCREYLMNEITARQLTRWAYTCISYAGLAEAQDLVALDDWFDDSNHVDEAELRTRSFATLWLRHTSAQA
;
A
#
# COMPACT_ATOMS: atom_id res chain seq x y z
N MET A 1 0.69 57.00 38.84
CA MET A 1 -0.16 57.17 37.64
C MET A 1 0.02 55.89 36.86
N ASP A 2 -0.93 54.96 37.05
CA ASP A 2 -0.91 53.59 36.54
C ASP A 2 -2.02 53.50 35.48
N GLU A 3 -1.65 53.39 34.21
CA GLU A 3 -2.56 53.42 33.07
C GLU A 3 -2.86 51.98 32.65
N LYS A 4 -4.04 51.47 33.02
CA LYS A 4 -4.52 50.14 32.64
C LYS A 4 -5.00 50.14 31.19
N ILE A 5 -4.27 49.44 30.32
CA ILE A 5 -4.66 49.13 28.94
C ILE A 5 -5.82 48.11 28.96
N PRO A 6 -6.98 48.39 28.32
CA PRO A 6 -8.07 47.42 28.25
C PRO A 6 -7.82 46.39 27.14
N LEU A 7 -7.80 45.12 27.52
CA LEU A 7 -7.83 43.98 26.59
C LEU A 7 -9.18 43.95 25.86
N GLN A 8 -9.17 44.27 24.56
CA GLN A 8 -10.32 44.04 23.70
C GLN A 8 -10.55 42.54 23.52
N ARG A 9 -11.73 42.06 23.91
CA ARG A 9 -12.21 40.71 23.60
C ARG A 9 -12.61 40.67 22.13
N THR A 10 -11.78 40.05 21.30
CA THR A 10 -12.11 39.70 19.92
C THR A 10 -13.21 38.64 19.94
N THR A 11 -14.43 39.02 19.59
CA THR A 11 -15.53 38.08 19.36
C THR A 11 -15.25 37.33 18.07
N LEU A 12 -14.99 36.02 18.16
CA LEU A 12 -14.96 35.12 17.00
C LEU A 12 -16.31 35.19 16.27
N ASN A 13 -16.29 35.53 14.98
CA ASN A 13 -17.47 35.54 14.14
C ASN A 13 -18.16 34.17 14.14
N THR A 14 -19.49 34.17 14.26
CA THR A 14 -20.36 32.99 14.33
C THR A 14 -20.12 32.00 13.20
N THR A 15 -19.68 32.46 12.02
CA THR A 15 -19.34 31.62 10.88
C THR A 15 -18.10 30.75 11.10
N THR A 16 -17.06 31.28 11.77
CA THR A 16 -15.84 30.50 12.09
C THR A 16 -16.12 29.46 13.18
N ALA A 17 -16.99 29.80 14.14
CA ALA A 17 -17.42 28.85 15.18
C ALA A 17 -18.24 27.69 14.60
N ILE A 18 -19.05 27.93 13.57
CA ILE A 18 -19.79 26.87 12.86
C ILE A 18 -18.83 25.95 12.08
N TYR A 19 -17.83 26.48 11.37
CA TYR A 19 -16.86 25.64 10.65
C TYR A 19 -16.05 24.72 11.59
N VAL A 20 -15.60 25.22 12.74
CA VAL A 20 -14.87 24.42 13.74
C VAL A 20 -15.79 23.38 14.40
N ALA A 21 -17.07 23.71 14.61
CA ALA A 21 -18.03 22.78 15.23
C ALA A 21 -18.45 21.61 14.32
N PHE A 22 -18.32 21.72 12.99
CA PHE A 22 -18.67 20.63 12.06
C PHE A 22 -17.46 19.83 11.57
N LEU A 23 -16.30 20.45 11.38
CA LEU A 23 -15.10 19.74 10.88
C LEU A 23 -14.47 18.81 11.94
N VAL A 24 -14.48 19.21 13.21
CA VAL A 24 -13.92 18.40 14.31
C VAL A 24 -14.67 17.08 14.51
N PRO A 25 -16.02 17.03 14.61
CA PRO A 25 -16.73 15.76 14.73
C PRO A 25 -16.68 14.92 13.44
N MET A 26 -16.56 15.54 12.27
CA MET A 26 -16.43 14.81 11.00
C MET A 26 -15.04 14.15 10.87
N GLY A 27 -13.96 14.86 11.24
CA GLY A 27 -12.61 14.29 11.31
C GLY A 27 -12.50 13.16 12.34
N ILE A 28 -13.12 13.31 13.51
CA ILE A 28 -13.17 12.25 14.53
C ILE A 28 -13.99 11.04 14.05
N ALA A 29 -15.09 11.26 13.34
CA ALA A 29 -15.89 10.18 12.77
C ALA A 29 -15.14 9.43 11.65
N ILE A 30 -14.36 10.13 10.83
CA ILE A 30 -13.51 9.53 9.79
C ILE A 30 -12.39 8.70 10.45
N VAL A 31 -11.69 9.24 11.44
CA VAL A 31 -10.65 8.50 12.18
C VAL A 31 -11.22 7.28 12.90
N ALA A 32 -12.38 7.41 13.55
CA ALA A 32 -13.03 6.28 14.22
C ALA A 32 -13.53 5.21 13.22
N PHE A 33 -14.06 5.62 12.07
CA PHE A 33 -14.48 4.71 11.00
C PHE A 33 -13.28 3.99 10.38
N LEU A 34 -12.16 4.69 10.15
CA LEU A 34 -10.91 4.11 9.66
C LEU A 34 -10.30 3.13 10.68
N GLU A 35 -10.34 3.43 11.98
CA GLU A 35 -9.81 2.55 13.03
C GLU A 35 -10.67 1.29 13.23
N VAL A 36 -12.00 1.39 13.13
CA VAL A 36 -12.91 0.23 13.11
C VAL A 36 -12.67 -0.63 11.86
N ARG A 37 -12.37 -0.01 10.70
CA ARG A 37 -12.07 -0.73 9.47
C ARG A 37 -10.68 -1.35 9.46
N ARG A 38 -9.70 -0.69 10.06
CA ARG A 38 -8.36 -1.23 10.29
C ARG A 38 -8.42 -2.53 11.09
N ARG A 39 -9.27 -2.59 12.14
CA ARG A 39 -9.55 -3.82 12.89
C ARG A 39 -10.30 -4.90 12.11
N SER A 40 -10.95 -4.54 11.00
CA SER A 40 -11.59 -5.49 10.09
C SER A 40 -10.69 -6.00 8.96
N ARG A 41 -9.64 -5.24 8.58
CA ARG A 41 -8.59 -5.66 7.63
C ARG A 41 -7.44 -6.38 8.29
N VAL A 42 -7.10 -6.06 9.55
CA VAL A 42 -6.25 -6.94 10.37
C VAL A 42 -7.10 -8.18 10.67
N GLY A 43 -7.11 -9.11 9.73
CA GLY A 43 -7.59 -10.45 9.98
C GLY A 43 -6.95 -10.90 11.29
N LYS A 44 -7.76 -11.44 12.21
CA LYS A 44 -7.19 -12.25 13.29
C LYS A 44 -6.19 -13.19 12.63
N LEU A 45 -4.91 -13.08 13.00
CA LEU A 45 -3.91 -14.11 12.71
C LEU A 45 -4.63 -15.45 12.89
N PRO A 46 -4.78 -16.29 11.84
CA PRO A 46 -5.52 -17.52 11.96
C PRO A 46 -4.83 -18.35 13.05
N ALA A 47 -5.49 -18.45 14.20
CA ALA A 47 -5.05 -19.30 15.29
C ALA A 47 -5.05 -20.73 14.75
N GLY A 48 -3.87 -21.24 14.37
CA GLY A 48 -3.71 -22.62 13.92
C GLY A 48 -2.89 -22.86 12.64
N ARG A 49 -2.35 -21.85 11.94
CA ARG A 49 -1.33 -22.14 10.91
C ARG A 49 0.06 -22.14 11.54
N GLN A 50 0.59 -23.34 11.75
CA GLN A 50 2.01 -23.53 12.03
C GLN A 50 2.85 -22.98 10.87
N PRO A 51 4.08 -22.50 11.11
CA PRO A 51 5.01 -22.19 10.03
C PRO A 51 5.14 -23.42 9.12
N LEU A 52 5.00 -23.23 7.81
CA LEU A 52 5.23 -24.26 6.80
C LEU A 52 6.63 -24.85 7.02
N LEU A 53 6.66 -26.08 7.55
CA LEU A 53 7.84 -26.94 7.54
C LEU A 53 7.96 -27.45 6.10
N VAL A 54 8.76 -26.74 5.30
CA VAL A 54 9.13 -27.21 3.96
C VAL A 54 9.87 -28.54 4.10
N SER A 55 9.46 -29.53 3.31
CA SER A 55 10.21 -30.78 3.19
C SER A 55 11.54 -30.47 2.51
N GLN A 56 12.66 -30.58 3.23
CA GLN A 56 14.01 -30.25 2.75
C GLN A 56 14.51 -31.13 1.58
N GLN A 57 13.74 -32.12 1.12
CA GLN A 57 14.25 -33.21 0.30
C GLN A 57 14.35 -32.93 -1.21
N ASP A 58 13.73 -31.87 -1.73
CA ASP A 58 13.60 -31.66 -3.18
C ASP A 58 14.20 -30.32 -3.72
N LEU A 59 14.85 -29.51 -2.88
CA LEU A 59 15.54 -28.29 -3.34
C LEU A 59 17.03 -28.55 -3.64
N PRO A 60 17.62 -27.92 -4.69
CA PRO A 60 19.06 -27.92 -4.88
C PRO A 60 19.73 -27.36 -3.62
N PRO A 61 20.67 -28.10 -3.00
CA PRO A 61 21.19 -27.75 -1.67
C PRO A 61 21.95 -26.43 -1.63
N ASP A 62 22.48 -25.97 -2.77
CA ASP A 62 23.31 -24.76 -2.84
C ASP A 62 22.48 -23.45 -2.81
N ASP A 63 21.18 -23.49 -3.12
CA ASP A 63 20.28 -22.31 -3.12
C ASP A 63 19.49 -22.16 -1.80
N LEU A 64 19.28 -23.27 -1.06
CA LEU A 64 18.33 -23.28 0.05
C LEU A 64 18.78 -22.43 1.24
N ASP A 65 20.07 -22.47 1.58
CA ASP A 65 20.63 -21.68 2.68
C ASP A 65 20.53 -20.18 2.39
N GLU A 66 20.73 -19.77 1.13
CA GLU A 66 20.57 -18.39 0.69
C GLU A 66 19.09 -17.96 0.75
N LEU A 67 18.16 -18.79 0.26
CA LEU A 67 16.72 -18.51 0.35
C LEU A 67 16.26 -18.37 1.81
N LEU A 68 16.69 -19.26 2.69
CA LEU A 68 16.33 -19.22 4.11
C LEU A 68 16.93 -18.00 4.83
N ALA A 69 18.16 -17.60 4.48
CA ALA A 69 18.77 -16.37 4.96
C ALA A 69 17.96 -15.14 4.53
N ASN A 70 17.49 -15.12 3.28
CA ASN A 70 16.70 -14.02 2.74
C ASN A 70 15.30 -13.91 3.38
N ILE A 71 14.65 -15.05 3.67
CA ILE A 71 13.30 -15.10 4.25
C ILE A 71 13.28 -14.67 5.73
N SER A 72 14.40 -14.80 6.43
CA SER A 72 14.51 -14.45 7.85
C SER A 72 14.30 -12.94 8.06
N MET A 73 13.11 -12.57 8.51
CA MET A 73 12.75 -11.22 8.92
C MET A 73 12.67 -11.13 10.44
N SER A 74 13.30 -10.10 11.01
CA SER A 74 13.14 -9.75 12.41
C SER A 74 11.75 -9.16 12.66
N ALA A 75 11.23 -9.32 13.88
CA ALA A 75 9.98 -8.68 14.30
C ALA A 75 10.05 -7.14 14.20
N ALA A 76 11.25 -6.57 14.34
CA ALA A 76 11.49 -5.14 14.18
C ALA A 76 11.40 -4.68 12.71
N GLU A 77 11.94 -5.44 11.76
CA GLU A 77 11.77 -5.18 10.33
C GLU A 77 10.29 -5.24 9.94
N TYR A 78 9.58 -6.25 10.44
CA TYR A 78 8.14 -6.38 10.20
C TYR A 78 7.38 -5.17 10.76
N ASP A 79 7.59 -4.81 12.03
CA ASP A 79 6.93 -3.67 12.69
C ASP A 79 7.25 -2.32 12.04
N GLY A 80 8.49 -2.15 11.53
CA GLY A 80 8.91 -0.96 10.78
C GLY A 80 8.03 -0.71 9.55
N TRP A 81 7.77 -1.73 8.75
CA TRP A 81 6.91 -1.61 7.56
C TRP A 81 5.47 -1.18 7.87
N PHE A 82 4.97 -1.44 9.08
CA PHE A 82 3.63 -1.00 9.51
C PHE A 82 3.61 0.42 10.06
N LYS A 83 4.63 0.78 10.84
CA LYS A 83 4.71 2.10 11.47
C LYS A 83 4.96 3.20 10.46
N ASP A 84 5.69 2.89 9.38
CA ASP A 84 5.95 3.85 8.32
C ASP A 84 4.64 4.40 7.71
N ARG A 85 3.58 3.58 7.55
CA ARG A 85 2.28 4.06 7.04
C ARG A 85 1.52 5.04 7.97
N GLN A 86 1.95 5.19 9.22
CA GLN A 86 1.32 6.13 10.16
C GLN A 86 1.87 7.55 10.03
N THR A 87 2.87 7.77 9.18
CA THR A 87 3.42 9.10 8.89
C THR A 87 2.78 9.68 7.62
N VAL A 88 2.99 10.97 7.41
CA VAL A 88 2.60 11.66 6.17
C VAL A 88 3.30 11.02 4.97
N GLU A 89 4.59 10.72 5.12
CA GLU A 89 5.42 10.10 4.10
C GLU A 89 4.94 8.69 3.75
N GLY A 90 4.55 7.88 4.75
CA GLY A 90 4.04 6.55 4.48
C GLY A 90 2.64 6.51 3.90
N ALA A 91 1.78 7.49 4.23
CA ALA A 91 0.50 7.63 3.53
C ALA A 91 0.70 8.07 2.07
N LEU A 92 1.65 8.98 1.81
CA LEU A 92 2.01 9.36 0.45
C LEU A 92 2.57 8.17 -0.35
N GLU A 93 3.45 7.38 0.26
CA GLU A 93 3.98 6.16 -0.34
C GLU A 93 2.87 5.13 -0.58
N GLY A 94 1.99 4.90 0.40
CA GLY A 94 0.84 4.01 0.27
C GLY A 94 -0.11 4.43 -0.85
N PHE A 95 -0.31 5.73 -1.05
CA PHE A 95 -1.07 6.26 -2.19
C PHE A 95 -0.37 5.96 -3.51
N ALA A 96 0.93 6.24 -3.63
CA ALA A 96 1.69 5.96 -4.84
C ALA A 96 1.71 4.46 -5.19
N GLU A 97 1.89 3.59 -4.19
CA GLU A 97 1.79 2.13 -4.30
C GLU A 97 0.43 1.67 -4.82
N THR A 98 -0.65 2.22 -4.26
CA THR A 98 -2.01 1.86 -4.63
C THR A 98 -2.35 2.34 -6.04
N VAL A 99 -1.91 3.54 -6.42
CA VAL A 99 -2.00 4.04 -7.79
C VAL A 99 -1.21 3.14 -8.74
N GLY A 100 -0.03 2.67 -8.32
CA GLY A 100 0.79 1.73 -9.08
C GLY A 100 0.02 0.45 -9.44
N VAL A 101 -0.61 -0.19 -8.44
CA VAL A 101 -1.44 -1.38 -8.68
C VAL A 101 -2.61 -1.05 -9.60
N TRP A 102 -3.35 0.02 -9.32
CA TRP A 102 -4.52 0.42 -10.10
C TRP A 102 -4.19 0.65 -11.58
N VAL A 103 -3.07 1.32 -11.89
CA VAL A 103 -2.61 1.53 -13.27
C VAL A 103 -2.12 0.25 -13.93
N THR A 104 -1.48 -0.64 -13.17
CA THR A 104 -0.95 -1.90 -13.69
C THR A 104 -2.06 -2.91 -13.97
N GLU A 105 -3.13 -2.93 -13.16
CA GLU A 105 -4.31 -3.78 -13.35
C GLU A 105 -5.28 -3.22 -14.41
N GLY A 106 -5.19 -1.91 -14.71
CA GLY A 106 -6.04 -1.25 -15.69
C GLY A 106 -7.46 -1.04 -15.16
N LEU A 107 -8.49 -1.45 -15.93
CA LEU A 107 -9.90 -1.10 -15.66
C LEU A 107 -10.50 -1.70 -14.37
N ALA A 108 -9.71 -2.39 -13.54
CA ALA A 108 -10.17 -2.98 -12.29
C ALA A 108 -10.27 -1.94 -11.16
N GLY A 109 -11.40 -2.01 -10.43
CA GLY A 109 -11.73 -1.35 -9.16
C GLY A 109 -10.96 -0.08 -8.73
N SER A 110 -11.60 1.08 -8.82
CA SER A 110 -11.09 2.36 -8.29
C SER A 110 -11.12 2.48 -6.76
N GLN A 111 -11.81 1.56 -6.08
CA GLN A 111 -12.02 1.59 -4.63
C GLN A 111 -10.73 1.75 -3.83
N ASN A 112 -9.67 1.03 -4.19
CA ASN A 112 -8.42 1.04 -3.43
C ASN A 112 -7.77 2.43 -3.48
N VAL A 113 -7.81 3.09 -4.63
CA VAL A 113 -7.25 4.44 -4.80
C VAL A 113 -8.05 5.48 -4.02
N VAL A 114 -9.39 5.36 -3.97
CA VAL A 114 -10.24 6.21 -3.13
C VAL A 114 -9.95 6.01 -1.65
N ASP A 115 -9.77 4.76 -1.21
CA ASP A 115 -9.40 4.44 0.17
C ASP A 115 -8.02 5.02 0.54
N ALA A 116 -7.03 4.91 -0.36
CA ALA A 116 -5.70 5.48 -0.15
C ALA A 116 -5.70 7.02 -0.12
N ALA A 117 -6.50 7.67 -0.98
CA ALA A 117 -6.68 9.12 -0.94
C ALA A 117 -7.29 9.58 0.42
N THR A 118 -8.23 8.80 0.95
CA THR A 118 -8.81 9.05 2.27
C THR A 118 -7.77 8.93 3.38
N GLU A 119 -6.85 7.97 3.29
CA GLU A 119 -5.75 7.81 4.23
C GLU A 119 -4.78 9.01 4.20
N CYS A 120 -4.44 9.51 3.02
CA CYS A 120 -3.65 10.74 2.90
C CYS A 120 -4.31 11.93 3.62
N ILE A 121 -5.63 12.14 3.43
CA ILE A 121 -6.37 13.21 4.11
C ILE A 121 -6.38 13.00 5.63
N ALA A 122 -6.52 11.76 6.09
CA ALA A 122 -6.46 11.45 7.52
C ALA A 122 -5.10 11.78 8.15
N GLN A 123 -4.02 11.79 7.36
CA GLN A 123 -2.69 12.24 7.77
C GLN A 123 -2.45 13.75 7.55
N GLY A 124 -3.45 14.51 7.09
CA GLY A 124 -3.34 15.97 6.89
C GLY A 124 -2.81 16.39 5.52
N LEU A 125 -2.70 15.47 4.55
CA LEU A 125 -2.46 15.82 3.15
C LEU A 125 -3.78 16.26 2.53
N GLU A 126 -3.94 17.57 2.37
CA GLU A 126 -5.15 18.17 1.81
C GLU A 126 -4.81 18.95 0.55
N THR A 127 -5.14 18.37 -0.60
CA THR A 127 -5.05 19.06 -1.90
C THR A 127 -6.42 18.98 -2.60
N PRO A 128 -6.78 19.94 -3.47
CA PRO A 128 -8.10 19.97 -4.09
C PRO A 128 -8.47 18.67 -4.82
N SER A 129 -7.57 18.14 -5.63
CA SER A 129 -7.83 16.92 -6.40
C SER A 129 -7.91 15.69 -5.50
N LEU A 130 -7.11 15.64 -4.43
CA LEU A 130 -7.11 14.54 -3.46
C LEU A 130 -8.40 14.49 -2.62
N LEU A 131 -8.90 15.66 -2.20
CA LEU A 131 -10.20 15.78 -1.53
C LEU A 131 -11.35 15.30 -2.43
N MET A 132 -11.32 15.70 -3.70
CA MET A 132 -12.30 15.23 -4.69
C MET A 132 -12.22 13.72 -4.89
N LEU A 133 -11.01 13.18 -5.03
CA LEU A 133 -10.77 11.76 -5.20
C LEU A 133 -11.30 10.94 -4.02
N ALA A 134 -11.01 11.36 -2.78
CA ALA A 134 -11.50 10.70 -1.57
C ALA A 134 -13.03 10.80 -1.40
N SER A 135 -13.66 11.80 -2.03
CA SER A 135 -15.12 11.97 -2.00
C SER A 135 -15.87 11.09 -3.00
N LEU A 136 -15.17 10.40 -3.91
CA LEU A 136 -15.79 9.56 -4.92
C LEU A 136 -16.45 8.31 -4.32
N TYR A 137 -17.44 7.80 -5.05
CA TYR A 137 -18.01 6.48 -4.76
C TYR A 137 -17.02 5.37 -5.14
N ARG A 138 -17.03 4.26 -4.39
CA ARG A 138 -16.09 3.13 -4.55
C ARG A 138 -16.14 2.43 -5.91
N GLY A 139 -17.27 2.52 -6.61
CA GLY A 139 -17.49 1.91 -7.93
C GLY A 139 -17.40 2.91 -9.08
N GLU A 140 -16.76 4.06 -8.86
CA GLU A 140 -16.66 5.10 -9.86
C GLU A 140 -15.78 4.68 -11.05
N SER A 141 -16.12 5.15 -12.26
CA SER A 141 -15.49 4.69 -13.49
C SER A 141 -14.01 5.09 -13.57
N TRP A 142 -13.21 4.28 -14.28
CA TRP A 142 -11.81 4.60 -14.58
C TRP A 142 -11.63 6.01 -15.15
N TRP A 143 -12.52 6.42 -16.05
CA TRP A 143 -12.46 7.71 -16.74
C TRP A 143 -12.75 8.91 -15.83
N THR A 144 -13.54 8.70 -14.79
CA THR A 144 -13.81 9.72 -13.76
C THR A 144 -12.65 9.81 -12.78
N VAL A 145 -12.09 8.66 -12.41
CA VAL A 145 -11.04 8.55 -11.37
C VAL A 145 -9.70 9.05 -11.90
N ARG A 146 -9.35 8.73 -13.14
CA ARG A 146 -8.03 9.03 -13.73
C ARG A 146 -7.64 10.52 -13.69
N PRO A 147 -8.47 11.48 -14.12
CA PRO A 147 -8.10 12.88 -14.05
C PRO A 147 -7.87 13.37 -12.62
N LEU A 148 -8.60 12.84 -11.64
CA LEU A 148 -8.42 13.19 -10.23
C LEU A 148 -7.13 12.60 -9.67
N VAL A 149 -6.79 11.36 -10.03
CA VAL A 149 -5.50 10.75 -9.67
C VAL A 149 -4.36 11.56 -10.27
N GLU A 150 -4.39 11.88 -11.56
CA GLU A 150 -3.37 12.70 -12.22
C GLU A 150 -3.22 14.07 -11.56
N GLY A 151 -4.33 14.73 -11.18
CA GLY A 151 -4.33 15.98 -10.43
C GLY A 151 -3.72 15.83 -9.03
N SER A 152 -4.09 14.80 -8.28
CA SER A 152 -3.53 14.52 -6.95
C SER A 152 -2.03 14.24 -7.01
N LEU A 153 -1.56 13.47 -8.00
CA LEU A 153 -0.15 13.20 -8.20
C LEU A 153 0.64 14.49 -8.45
N ALA A 154 0.15 15.35 -9.34
CA ALA A 154 0.77 16.63 -9.62
C ALA A 154 0.82 17.55 -8.39
N GLU A 155 -0.28 17.65 -7.64
CA GLU A 155 -0.37 18.47 -6.43
C GLU A 155 0.53 17.96 -5.29
N LEU A 156 0.71 16.64 -5.19
CA LEU A 156 1.58 15.98 -4.20
C LEU A 156 3.05 15.88 -4.64
N GLY A 157 3.40 16.37 -5.83
CA GLY A 157 4.77 16.31 -6.36
C GLY A 157 5.25 14.91 -6.73
N LEU A 158 4.32 13.98 -6.96
CA LEU A 158 4.61 12.63 -7.46
C LEU A 158 4.69 12.63 -9.00
N PRO A 159 5.39 11.67 -9.61
CA PRO A 159 5.39 11.51 -11.06
C PRO A 159 3.96 11.39 -11.60
N VAL A 160 3.72 11.85 -12.82
CA VAL A 160 2.44 11.60 -13.51
C VAL A 160 2.43 10.19 -14.12
N LEU A 161 1.28 9.74 -14.63
CA LEU A 161 1.06 8.37 -15.10
C LEU A 161 1.86 7.94 -16.35
N GLU A 162 2.83 8.74 -16.79
CA GLU A 162 3.61 8.54 -18.01
C GLU A 162 4.84 7.63 -17.84
N SER A 163 5.15 7.20 -16.61
CA SER A 163 6.28 6.31 -16.33
C SER A 163 5.80 4.91 -15.90
N PRO A 164 5.56 3.98 -16.84
CA PRO A 164 5.10 2.63 -16.52
C PRO A 164 6.03 1.91 -15.53
N THR A 165 7.34 2.03 -15.71
CA THR A 165 8.35 1.40 -14.84
C THR A 165 8.20 1.86 -13.39
N TYR A 166 8.04 3.18 -13.16
CA TYR A 166 7.85 3.72 -11.81
C TYR A 166 6.61 3.12 -11.13
N TRP A 167 5.49 3.08 -11.84
CA TRP A 167 4.23 2.57 -11.30
C TRP A 167 4.24 1.06 -11.09
N GLN A 168 4.86 0.30 -11.99
CA GLN A 168 5.03 -1.14 -11.82
C GLN A 168 5.91 -1.47 -10.61
N MET A 169 7.00 -0.73 -10.38
CA MET A 169 7.83 -0.94 -9.18
C MET A 169 7.04 -0.71 -7.89
N ARG A 170 6.21 0.33 -7.86
CA ARG A 170 5.32 0.65 -6.73
C ARG A 170 4.22 -0.40 -6.56
N ALA A 171 3.68 -0.93 -7.66
CA ALA A 171 2.72 -2.02 -7.65
C ALA A 171 3.31 -3.30 -7.04
N VAL A 172 4.50 -3.70 -7.49
CA VAL A 172 5.22 -4.88 -6.97
C VAL A 172 5.52 -4.69 -5.48
N LYS A 173 5.92 -3.48 -5.06
CA LYS A 173 6.15 -3.17 -3.65
C LYS A 173 4.90 -3.42 -2.81
N LEU A 174 3.73 -2.94 -3.27
CA LEU A 174 2.47 -3.19 -2.58
C LEU A 174 2.15 -4.69 -2.50
N MET A 175 2.21 -5.39 -3.62
CA MET A 175 1.81 -6.79 -3.71
C MET A 175 2.73 -7.72 -2.91
N CYS A 176 4.04 -7.45 -2.89
CA CYS A 176 4.98 -8.16 -2.02
C CYS A 176 4.63 -7.96 -0.53
N ARG A 177 4.23 -6.74 -0.16
CA ARG A 177 3.82 -6.42 1.21
C ARG A 177 2.54 -7.16 1.59
N GLU A 178 1.51 -7.11 0.76
CA GLU A 178 0.24 -7.84 1.00
C GLU A 178 0.50 -9.35 1.15
N TYR A 179 1.40 -9.92 0.34
CA TYR A 179 1.79 -11.32 0.45
C TYR A 179 2.48 -11.64 1.79
N LEU A 180 3.48 -10.85 2.20
CA LEU A 180 4.19 -11.07 3.47
C LEU A 180 3.30 -10.84 4.69
N MET A 181 2.22 -10.08 4.53
CA MET A 181 1.16 -9.91 5.54
C MET A 181 0.12 -11.05 5.52
N ASN A 182 0.21 -11.97 4.56
CA ASN A 182 -0.74 -13.06 4.31
C ASN A 182 -2.14 -12.58 3.89
N GLU A 183 -2.25 -11.38 3.33
CA GLU A 183 -3.49 -10.86 2.73
C GLU A 183 -3.76 -11.48 1.36
N ILE A 184 -2.68 -11.86 0.66
CA ILE A 184 -2.72 -12.68 -0.57
C ILE A 184 -1.80 -13.88 -0.43
N THR A 185 -2.07 -14.95 -1.18
CA THR A 185 -1.20 -16.13 -1.26
C THR A 185 -0.05 -15.93 -2.24
N ALA A 186 0.97 -16.80 -2.17
CA ALA A 186 2.06 -16.81 -3.12
C ALA A 186 1.54 -16.99 -4.57
N ARG A 187 0.57 -17.90 -4.78
CA ARG A 187 -0.08 -18.07 -6.08
C ARG A 187 -0.79 -16.82 -6.57
N GLN A 188 -1.51 -16.11 -5.68
CA GLN A 188 -2.18 -14.87 -6.07
C GLN A 188 -1.18 -13.79 -6.50
N LEU A 189 -0.05 -13.68 -5.79
CA LEU A 189 1.03 -12.76 -6.13
C LEU A 189 1.67 -13.09 -7.49
N THR A 190 2.11 -14.34 -7.70
CA THR A 190 2.75 -14.75 -8.95
C THR A 190 1.79 -14.68 -10.13
N ARG A 191 0.53 -15.08 -9.92
CA ARG A 191 -0.50 -14.96 -10.95
C ARG A 191 -0.77 -13.51 -11.33
N TRP A 192 -0.87 -12.61 -10.34
CA TRP A 192 -1.01 -11.19 -10.59
C TRP A 192 0.18 -10.64 -11.39
N ALA A 193 1.41 -11.00 -11.01
CA ALA A 193 2.61 -10.57 -11.73
C ALA A 193 2.57 -11.05 -13.19
N TYR A 194 2.23 -12.32 -13.41
CA TYR A 194 2.06 -12.87 -14.75
C TYR A 194 1.00 -12.12 -15.58
N THR A 195 -0.16 -11.83 -15.00
CA THR A 195 -1.26 -11.19 -15.74
C THR A 195 -1.06 -9.69 -15.98
N CYS A 196 -0.48 -8.99 -15.02
CA CYS A 196 -0.48 -7.52 -14.99
C CYS A 196 0.89 -6.92 -15.35
N ILE A 197 1.99 -7.60 -15.03
CA ILE A 197 3.34 -7.18 -15.44
C ILE A 197 3.70 -7.86 -16.76
N SER A 198 3.44 -9.16 -16.88
CA SER A 198 3.79 -10.01 -18.03
C SER A 198 5.30 -10.11 -18.31
N TYR A 199 5.67 -10.99 -19.25
CA TYR A 199 7.07 -11.17 -19.67
C TYR A 199 7.70 -9.95 -20.37
N ALA A 200 6.88 -9.01 -20.84
CA ALA A 200 7.34 -7.79 -21.49
C ALA A 200 7.38 -6.57 -20.54
N GLY A 201 7.02 -6.77 -19.27
CA GLY A 201 6.96 -5.70 -18.28
C GLY A 201 8.30 -5.45 -17.57
N LEU A 202 8.20 -5.05 -16.30
CA LEU A 202 9.32 -4.73 -15.43
C LEU A 202 10.37 -5.85 -15.38
N ALA A 203 11.62 -5.54 -15.75
CA ALA A 203 12.71 -6.51 -15.86
C ALA A 203 13.04 -7.15 -14.49
N GLU A 204 12.99 -6.35 -13.44
CA GLU A 204 13.31 -6.75 -12.07
C GLU A 204 12.23 -7.67 -11.46
N ALA A 205 11.04 -7.76 -12.06
CA ALA A 205 9.96 -8.64 -11.60
C ALA A 205 9.83 -9.93 -12.42
N GLN A 206 10.72 -10.18 -13.39
CA GLN A 206 10.60 -11.33 -14.28
C GLN A 206 10.76 -12.68 -13.57
N ASP A 207 11.61 -12.75 -12.54
CA ASP A 207 11.72 -13.94 -11.69
C ASP A 207 10.39 -14.25 -11.00
N LEU A 208 9.66 -13.22 -10.54
CA LEU A 208 8.33 -13.40 -9.94
C LEU A 208 7.27 -13.83 -10.98
N VAL A 209 7.34 -13.29 -12.20
CA VAL A 209 6.45 -13.68 -13.31
C VAL A 209 6.63 -15.15 -13.67
N ALA A 210 7.88 -15.62 -13.76
CA ALA A 210 8.20 -17.00 -14.14
C ALA A 210 7.69 -18.02 -13.11
N LEU A 211 7.53 -17.64 -11.84
CA LEU A 211 7.06 -18.53 -10.78
C LEU A 211 5.57 -18.92 -10.92
N ASP A 212 4.74 -18.22 -11.71
CA ASP A 212 3.33 -18.64 -11.90
C ASP A 212 3.24 -20.04 -12.53
N ASP A 213 4.10 -20.33 -13.51
CA ASP A 213 4.16 -21.64 -14.17
C ASP A 213 4.58 -22.76 -13.19
N TRP A 214 5.43 -22.45 -12.22
CA TRP A 214 5.93 -23.44 -11.24
C TRP A 214 4.83 -23.90 -10.28
N PHE A 215 3.85 -23.04 -10.02
CA PHE A 215 2.69 -23.44 -9.22
C PHE A 215 1.71 -24.36 -9.97
N ASP A 216 1.82 -24.50 -11.30
CA ASP A 216 1.06 -25.49 -12.06
C ASP A 216 1.72 -26.87 -12.06
N ASP A 217 3.00 -26.98 -11.66
CA ASP A 217 3.71 -28.23 -11.46
C ASP A 217 3.72 -28.62 -9.98
N SER A 218 3.05 -29.73 -9.64
CA SER A 218 2.96 -30.22 -8.26
C SER A 218 4.32 -30.54 -7.63
N ASN A 219 5.36 -30.78 -8.43
CA ASN A 219 6.70 -31.07 -7.92
C ASN A 219 7.46 -29.82 -7.46
N HIS A 220 6.99 -28.62 -7.82
CA HIS A 220 7.69 -27.36 -7.57
C HIS A 220 6.94 -26.40 -6.64
N VAL A 221 5.80 -26.79 -6.06
CA VAL A 221 4.97 -25.89 -5.24
C VAL A 221 5.73 -25.35 -4.02
N ASP A 222 6.40 -26.21 -3.25
CA ASP A 222 7.13 -25.81 -2.05
C ASP A 222 8.30 -24.87 -2.39
N GLU A 223 9.00 -25.15 -3.49
CA GLU A 223 10.09 -24.30 -3.99
C GLU A 223 9.56 -22.96 -4.50
N ALA A 224 8.42 -22.95 -5.21
CA ALA A 224 7.78 -21.75 -5.69
C ALA A 224 7.34 -20.84 -4.54
N GLU A 225 6.81 -21.41 -3.45
CA GLU A 225 6.47 -20.66 -2.23
C GLU A 225 7.73 -20.01 -1.60
N LEU A 226 8.81 -20.77 -1.46
CA LEU A 226 10.08 -20.29 -0.91
C LEU A 226 10.67 -19.17 -1.76
N ARG A 227 10.77 -19.36 -3.08
CA ARG A 227 11.31 -18.35 -4.01
C ARG A 227 10.44 -17.09 -4.02
N THR A 228 9.12 -17.23 -4.00
CA THR A 228 8.19 -16.08 -3.90
C THR A 228 8.43 -15.29 -2.61
N ARG A 229 8.65 -15.98 -1.48
CA ARG A 229 8.94 -15.33 -0.20
C ARG A 229 10.30 -14.65 -0.15
N SER A 230 11.34 -15.30 -0.66
CA SER A 230 12.67 -14.70 -0.80
C SER A 230 12.61 -13.43 -1.66
N PHE A 231 11.97 -13.50 -2.83
CA PHE A 231 11.76 -12.36 -3.72
C PHE A 231 11.07 -11.19 -3.00
N ALA A 232 9.92 -11.44 -2.37
CA ALA A 232 9.15 -10.39 -1.70
C ALA A 232 9.96 -9.70 -0.59
N THR A 233 10.71 -10.46 0.21
CA THR A 233 11.53 -9.91 1.28
C THR A 233 12.69 -9.06 0.73
N LEU A 234 13.39 -9.56 -0.30
CA LEU A 234 14.49 -8.83 -0.94
C LEU A 234 14.00 -7.56 -1.62
N TRP A 235 12.84 -7.63 -2.31
CA TRP A 235 12.22 -6.47 -2.96
C TRP A 235 11.94 -5.34 -1.96
N LEU A 236 11.32 -5.66 -0.83
CA LEU A 236 11.00 -4.66 0.18
C LEU A 236 12.26 -4.11 0.86
N ARG A 237 13.27 -4.94 1.13
CA ARG A 237 14.56 -4.46 1.68
C ARG A 237 15.25 -3.48 0.73
N HIS A 238 15.33 -3.82 -0.55
CA HIS A 238 16.00 -2.98 -1.54
C HIS A 238 15.26 -1.66 -1.76
N THR A 239 13.94 -1.70 -1.87
CA THR A 239 13.13 -0.50 -2.12
C THR A 239 12.99 0.40 -0.90
N SER A 240 13.08 -0.14 0.32
CA SER A 240 13.17 0.67 1.56
C SER A 240 14.52 1.37 1.73
N ALA A 241 15.60 0.84 1.15
CA ALA A 241 16.93 1.46 1.23
C ALA A 241 17.13 2.64 0.27
N GLN A 242 16.24 2.81 -0.71
CA GLN A 242 16.31 3.85 -1.74
C GLN A 242 15.37 5.04 -1.50
N ALA A 243 14.50 4.96 -0.49
CA ALA A 243 13.56 6.01 -0.08
C ALA A 243 14.20 6.91 0.97
#